data_AF-A0A3D2S6L0-F1
#
_entry.id   AF-A0A3D2S6L0-F1
#
_cell.length_a   1.000
_cell.length_b   1.000
_cell.length_c   1.000
_cell.angle_alpha   90.00
_cell.angle_beta   90.00
_cell.angle_gamma   90.00
#
_symmetry.space_group_name_H-M   'P 1'
#
loop_
_entity.id
_entity.type
_entity.pdbx_description
1 polymer ?
#
loop_
_entity_poly.entity_id
_entity_poly.type
_entity_poly.pdbx_seq_one_letter_code
_entity_poly.pdbx_strand_id
1 'polypeptide(L)'
;MKIRALGLLITFSLLASSCDEFTLGDLTSALTEEEVVAGLKEALNVGTDTAVFKGNALDGYFLNPKIKIPFPEEASIVKTVVESVPGGSLLV
;
A
#
# COMPACT_ATOMS: atom_id res chain seq x y z
N MET A 1 21.43 26.12 24.56
CA MET A 1 21.47 24.77 23.94
C MET A 1 20.90 23.67 24.84
N LYS A 2 21.10 23.71 26.18
CA LYS A 2 20.59 22.70 27.12
C LYS A 2 19.05 22.55 27.16
N ILE A 3 18.30 23.64 27.07
CA ILE A 3 16.82 23.65 27.06
C ILE A 3 16.21 23.08 25.76
N ARG A 4 16.89 23.24 24.62
CA ARG A 4 16.45 22.65 23.34
C ARG A 4 16.69 21.15 23.29
N ALA A 5 17.78 20.68 23.90
CA ALA A 5 18.06 19.25 24.05
C ALA A 5 17.08 18.56 25.02
N LEU A 6 16.67 19.25 26.09
CA LEU A 6 15.69 18.75 27.05
C LEU A 6 14.29 18.61 26.43
N GLY A 7 13.89 19.56 25.57
CA GLY A 7 12.64 19.47 24.81
C GLY A 7 12.61 18.28 23.85
N LEU A 8 13.72 17.99 23.17
CA LEU A 8 13.85 16.86 22.23
C LEU A 8 13.85 15.50 22.95
N LEU A 9 14.34 15.44 24.18
CA LEU A 9 14.33 14.24 25.03
C LEU A 9 12.93 13.92 25.58
N ILE A 10 12.16 14.95 25.94
CA ILE A 10 10.78 14.79 26.44
C ILE A 10 9.85 14.30 25.33
N THR A 11 9.99 14.81 24.10
CA THR A 11 9.17 14.35 22.97
C THR A 11 9.51 12.92 22.56
N PHE A 12 10.79 12.52 22.60
CA PHE A 12 11.22 11.14 22.34
C PHE A 12 10.64 10.15 23.37
N SER A 13 10.48 10.56 24.63
CA SER A 13 9.89 9.72 25.67
C SER A 13 8.37 9.55 25.53
N LEU A 14 7.64 10.55 25.00
CA LEU A 14 6.20 10.42 24.73
C LEU A 14 5.90 9.51 23.52
N LEU A 15 6.81 9.42 22.55
CA LEU A 15 6.69 8.54 21.39
C LEU A 15 6.91 7.06 21.74
N ALA A 16 7.66 6.76 22.81
CA ALA A 16 7.93 5.39 23.25
C ALA A 16 6.74 4.72 23.96
N SER A 17 5.78 5.48 24.49
CA SER A 17 4.59 4.94 25.17
C SER A 17 3.47 4.48 24.21
N SER A 18 3.65 4.60 22.89
CA SER A 18 2.65 4.17 21.89
C SER A 18 2.86 2.75 21.35
N CYS A 19 3.81 1.98 21.89
CA CYS A 19 3.89 0.53 21.63
C CYS A 19 2.92 -0.21 22.55
N ASP A 20 1.63 -0.20 22.20
CA ASP A 20 0.75 -1.30 22.59
C ASP A 20 1.08 -2.47 21.67
N GLU A 21 1.67 -3.52 22.22
CA GLU A 21 1.96 -4.73 21.46
C GLU A 21 0.65 -5.52 21.34
N PHE A 22 0.06 -5.51 20.15
CA PHE A 22 -1.03 -6.41 19.80
C PHE A 22 -0.49 -7.84 19.79
N THR A 23 -0.49 -8.49 20.95
CA THR A 23 -0.04 -9.87 21.09
C THR A 23 -1.15 -10.80 20.59
N LEU A 24 -0.78 -11.72 19.69
CA LEU A 24 -1.69 -12.75 19.17
C LEU A 24 -2.30 -13.65 20.28
N GLY A 25 -1.72 -13.64 21.49
CA GLY A 25 -2.21 -14.38 22.66
C GLY A 25 -3.52 -13.84 23.26
N ASP A 26 -3.86 -12.58 22.99
CA ASP A 26 -5.15 -12.00 23.44
C ASP A 26 -6.32 -12.47 22.56
N LEU A 27 -6.05 -12.83 21.29
CA LEU A 27 -7.03 -13.43 20.38
C LEU A 27 -7.31 -14.90 20.73
N THR A 28 -6.30 -15.66 21.16
CA THR A 28 -6.45 -17.10 21.44
C THR A 28 -7.23 -17.39 22.73
N SER A 29 -7.35 -16.40 23.62
CA SER A 29 -8.18 -16.52 24.83
C SER A 29 -9.64 -16.09 24.59
N ALA A 30 -9.93 -15.45 23.45
CA ALA A 30 -11.22 -14.81 23.17
C ALA A 30 -11.95 -15.35 21.92
N LEU A 31 -11.23 -15.92 20.95
CA LEU A 31 -11.77 -16.41 19.67
C LEU A 31 -11.44 -17.89 19.45
N THR A 32 -12.39 -18.60 18.83
CA THR A 32 -12.24 -19.97 18.36
C THR A 32 -11.41 -20.03 17.08
N GLU A 33 -10.77 -21.17 16.80
CA GLU A 33 -10.02 -21.37 15.55
C GLU A 33 -10.91 -21.16 14.31
N GLU A 34 -12.16 -21.59 14.38
CA GLU A 34 -13.15 -21.41 13.31
C GLU A 34 -13.42 -19.93 13.02
N GLU A 35 -13.54 -19.10 14.05
CA GLU A 35 -13.73 -17.65 13.91
C GLU A 35 -12.50 -16.98 13.29
N VAL A 36 -11.28 -17.41 13.67
CA VAL A 36 -10.04 -16.91 13.08
C VAL A 36 -9.97 -17.27 11.59
N VAL A 37 -10.27 -18.52 11.22
CA VAL A 37 -10.29 -18.96 9.82
C VAL A 37 -11.34 -18.20 9.00
N ALA A 38 -12.53 -18.01 9.55
CA ALA A 38 -13.60 -17.26 8.89
C ALA A 38 -13.20 -15.79 8.69
N GLY A 39 -12.62 -15.16 9.72
CA GLY A 39 -12.14 -13.78 9.65
C GLY A 39 -11.03 -13.58 8.62
N LEU A 40 -10.07 -14.50 8.54
CA LEU A 40 -9.01 -14.44 7.52
C LEU A 40 -9.57 -14.58 6.10
N LYS A 41 -10.53 -15.50 5.88
CA LYS A 41 -11.18 -15.63 4.57
C LYS A 41 -11.91 -14.37 4.17
N GLU A 42 -12.66 -13.77 5.10
CA GLU A 42 -13.39 -12.54 4.84
C GLU A 42 -12.45 -11.37 4.56
N ALA A 43 -11.36 -11.24 5.32
CA ALA A 43 -10.35 -10.21 5.08
C ALA A 43 -9.73 -10.31 3.68
N LEU A 44 -9.51 -11.53 3.18
CA LEU A 44 -9.01 -11.76 1.82
C LEU A 44 -10.07 -11.42 0.76
N ASN A 45 -11.34 -11.77 0.99
CA ASN A 45 -12.46 -11.42 0.10
C ASN A 45 -12.57 -9.90 -0.02
N VAL A 46 -12.74 -9.20 1.11
CA VAL A 46 -12.86 -7.74 1.16
C VAL A 46 -11.62 -7.04 0.59
N GLY A 47 -10.44 -7.57 0.90
CA GLY A 47 -9.17 -7.04 0.41
C GLY A 47 -9.08 -7.12 -1.12
N THR A 48 -9.45 -8.27 -1.69
CA THR A 48 -9.44 -8.48 -3.15
C THR A 48 -10.50 -7.64 -3.83
N ASP A 49 -11.73 -7.62 -3.33
CA ASP A 49 -12.83 -6.81 -3.88
C ASP A 49 -12.47 -5.33 -3.88
N THR A 50 -11.91 -4.83 -2.78
CA THR A 50 -11.48 -3.43 -2.67
C THR A 50 -10.31 -3.12 -3.61
N ALA A 51 -9.35 -4.05 -3.75
CA ALA A 51 -8.21 -3.88 -4.64
C ALA A 51 -8.66 -3.80 -6.10
N VAL A 52 -9.55 -4.70 -6.52
CA VAL A 52 -10.12 -4.72 -7.87
C VAL A 52 -10.94 -3.46 -8.12
N PHE A 53 -11.84 -3.08 -7.19
CA PHE A 53 -12.66 -1.87 -7.29
C PHE A 53 -11.83 -0.58 -7.44
N LYS A 54 -10.70 -0.49 -6.73
CA LYS A 54 -9.78 0.65 -6.86
C LYS A 54 -8.98 0.58 -8.15
N GLY A 55 -8.54 -0.60 -8.56
CA GLY A 55 -7.71 -0.79 -9.75
C GLY A 55 -8.47 -0.61 -11.07
N ASN A 56 -9.74 -1.00 -11.13
CA ASN A 56 -10.57 -0.91 -12.33
C ASN A 56 -11.30 0.44 -12.49
N ALA A 57 -11.23 1.32 -11.48
CA ALA A 57 -11.67 2.70 -11.62
C ALA A 57 -10.87 3.41 -12.73
N LEU A 58 -11.45 4.46 -13.30
CA LEU A 58 -10.76 5.30 -14.28
C LEU A 58 -9.43 5.78 -13.68
N ASP A 59 -8.34 5.56 -14.41
CA ASP A 59 -6.96 5.83 -14.01
C ASP A 59 -6.43 5.07 -12.77
N GLY A 60 -7.21 4.16 -12.18
CA GLY A 60 -6.85 3.41 -10.97
C GLY A 60 -5.65 2.49 -11.14
N TYR A 61 -5.50 1.87 -12.32
CA TYR A 61 -4.30 1.13 -12.72
C TYR A 61 -3.28 2.04 -13.43
N PHE A 62 -3.70 2.76 -14.48
CA PHE A 62 -2.78 3.44 -15.40
C PHE A 62 -2.00 4.61 -14.79
N LEU A 63 -2.55 5.31 -13.80
CA LEU A 63 -1.87 6.43 -13.11
C LEU A 63 -1.34 6.04 -11.73
N ASN A 64 -1.44 4.78 -11.32
CA ASN A 64 -0.93 4.31 -10.03
C ASN A 64 0.46 3.67 -10.19
N PRO A 65 1.56 4.38 -9.91
CA PRO A 65 2.91 3.87 -10.11
C PRO A 65 3.26 2.69 -9.20
N LYS A 66 2.45 2.39 -8.17
CA LYS A 66 2.68 1.24 -7.26
C LYS A 66 2.21 -0.09 -7.84
N ILE A 67 1.30 -0.07 -8.82
CA ILE A 67 0.71 -1.28 -9.41
C ILE A 67 0.77 -1.30 -10.94
N LYS A 68 0.96 -0.14 -11.59
CA LYS A 68 1.18 -0.05 -13.03
C LYS A 68 2.47 -0.77 -13.40
N ILE A 69 2.42 -1.62 -14.40
CA ILE A 69 3.61 -2.19 -15.00
C ILE A 69 4.32 -1.08 -15.79
N PRO A 70 5.56 -0.68 -15.40
CA PRO A 70 6.31 0.34 -16.11
C PRO A 70 6.73 -0.16 -17.49
N PHE A 71 6.91 0.78 -18.42
CA PHE A 71 7.41 0.46 -19.75
C PHE A 71 8.88 0.01 -19.68
N PRO A 72 9.27 -1.12 -20.30
CA PRO A 72 10.64 -1.62 -20.23
C PRO A 72 11.61 -0.69 -20.99
N GLU A 73 12.83 -0.53 -20.46
CA GLU A 73 13.84 0.36 -21.06
C GLU A 73 14.27 -0.12 -22.45
N GLU A 74 14.30 -1.43 -22.67
CA GLU A 74 14.67 -2.05 -23.95
C GLU A 74 13.68 -1.71 -25.06
N ALA A 75 12.43 -1.38 -24.71
CA ALA A 75 11.38 -1.01 -25.66
C ALA A 75 11.32 0.51 -25.94
N SER A 76 12.29 1.30 -25.44
CA SER A 76 12.34 2.75 -25.62
C SER A 76 12.21 3.19 -27.10
N ILE A 77 12.82 2.43 -28.02
CA ILE A 77 12.73 2.70 -29.47
C ILE A 77 11.28 2.59 -29.95
N VAL A 78 10.54 1.57 -29.49
CA VAL A 78 9.13 1.38 -29.85
C VAL A 78 8.29 2.53 -29.32
N LYS A 79 8.54 2.95 -28.07
CA LYS A 79 7.90 4.13 -27.47
C LYS A 79 8.09 5.38 -28.33
N THR A 80 9.32 5.69 -28.73
CA THR A 80 9.60 6.88 -29.59
C THR A 80 8.91 6.80 -30.94
N VAL A 81 8.89 5.62 -31.57
CA VAL A 81 8.23 5.43 -32.87
C VAL A 81 6.72 5.58 -32.72
N VAL A 82 6.11 4.99 -31.71
CA VAL A 82 4.66 5.10 -31.46
C VAL A 82 4.29 6.56 -31.17
N GLU A 83 5.07 7.29 -30.37
CA GLU A 83 4.86 8.72 -30.10
C GLU A 83 4.93 9.61 -31.35
N SER A 84 5.63 9.18 -32.41
CA SER A 84 5.77 9.93 -33.66
C SER A 84 4.53 9.88 -34.57
N VAL A 85 3.59 8.96 -34.30
CA VAL A 85 2.36 8.78 -35.09
C VAL A 85 1.22 9.61 -34.46
N PRO A 86 0.33 10.24 -35.26
CA PRO A 86 -0.82 10.97 -34.73
C PRO A 86 -1.67 10.11 -33.78
N GLY A 87 -1.84 10.55 -32.52
CA GLY A 87 -2.57 9.82 -31.48
C GLY A 87 -1.77 8.77 -30.73
N GLY A 88 -0.52 8.49 -31.13
CA GLY A 88 0.32 7.48 -30.51
C GLY A 88 0.81 7.84 -29.10
N SER A 89 0.88 9.12 -28.75
CA SER A 89 1.18 9.57 -27.38
C SER A 89 0.14 9.15 -26.32
N LEU A 90 -1.04 8.67 -26.74
CA LEU A 90 -2.06 8.13 -25.84
C LEU A 90 -1.86 6.63 -25.54
N LEU A 91 -0.97 5.97 -26.28
CA LEU A 91 -0.79 4.51 -26.27
C LEU A 91 0.47 4.06 -25.52
N VAL A 92 1.26 5.01 -25.03
CA VAL A 92 2.57 4.79 -24.39
C VAL A 92 2.54 5.30 -22.95
#